data_AF-A0A7S2J1Q8-F1
#
_entry.id   AF-A0A7S2J1Q8-F1
#
_cell.length_a   1.000
_cell.length_b   1.000
_cell.length_c   1.000
_cell.angle_alpha   90.00
_cell.angle_beta   90.00
_cell.angle_gamma   90.00
#
_symmetry.space_group_name_H-M   'P 1'
#
loop_
_entity.id
_entity.type
_entity.pdbx_description
1 polymer ?
#
loop_
_entity_poly.entity_id
_entity_poly.type
_entity_poly.pdbx_seq_one_letter_code
_entity_poly.pdbx_strand_id
1 'polypeptide(L)'
;RINDHGMSPKEHKEVLKQATVQFKSLLGFLGEKKVPYPEEAGEEWLRVGKATPALHAEMYVQLMKQLTANPSEASNDKGWQLMVATLSHFPPPKPLENFVAFFIKRVSVSSE
;
A
#
# COMPACT_ATOMS: atom_id res chain seq x y z
N ARG A 1 -3.27 6.96 -15.81
CA ARG A 1 -2.81 5.91 -14.87
C ARG A 1 -1.32 5.74 -15.06
N ILE A 2 -0.56 5.87 -13.98
CA ILE A 2 0.90 6.08 -13.99
C ILE A 2 1.70 4.86 -14.53
N ASN A 3 1.08 3.68 -14.62
CA ASN A 3 1.74 2.42 -14.99
C ASN A 3 1.22 1.76 -16.28
N ASP A 4 0.30 2.38 -17.02
CA ASP A 4 -0.44 1.69 -18.10
C ASP A 4 0.24 1.73 -19.48
N HIS A 5 1.46 2.25 -19.59
CA HIS A 5 2.14 2.38 -20.88
C HIS A 5 2.63 1.02 -21.39
N GLY A 6 1.83 0.39 -22.27
CA GLY A 6 2.20 -0.82 -23.00
C GLY A 6 1.55 -2.12 -22.51
N MET A 7 0.70 -2.08 -21.47
CA MET A 7 -0.04 -3.28 -21.03
C MET A 7 -1.19 -3.61 -21.99
N SER A 8 -1.33 -4.89 -22.31
CA SER A 8 -2.52 -5.41 -22.97
C SER A 8 -3.75 -5.34 -22.05
N PRO A 9 -4.98 -5.35 -22.60
CA PRO A 9 -6.20 -5.37 -21.79
C PRO A 9 -6.26 -6.54 -20.78
N LYS A 10 -5.66 -7.69 -21.13
CA LYS A 10 -5.62 -8.88 -20.27
C LYS A 10 -4.70 -8.67 -19.07
N GLU A 11 -3.51 -8.12 -19.29
CA GLU A 11 -2.55 -7.82 -18.22
C GLU A 11 -3.11 -6.77 -17.27
N HIS A 12 -3.70 -5.71 -17.81
CA HIS A 12 -4.33 -4.68 -17.01
C HIS A 12 -5.46 -5.25 -16.12
N LYS A 13 -6.30 -6.15 -16.64
CA LYS A 13 -7.33 -6.83 -15.84
C LYS A 13 -6.74 -7.66 -14.70
N GLU A 14 -5.63 -8.35 -14.95
CA GLU A 14 -4.96 -9.15 -13.91
C GLU A 14 -4.33 -8.26 -12.83
N VAL A 15 -3.71 -7.14 -13.20
CA VAL A 15 -3.19 -6.14 -12.25
C VAL A 15 -4.30 -5.62 -11.34
N LEU A 16 -5.48 -5.26 -11.89
CA LEU A 16 -6.62 -4.79 -11.09
C LEU A 16 -7.13 -5.86 -10.11
N LYS A 17 -7.15 -7.13 -10.55
CA LYS A 17 -7.52 -8.25 -9.70
C LYS A 17 -6.51 -8.42 -8.56
N GLN A 18 -5.22 -8.37 -8.86
CA GLN A 18 -4.18 -8.46 -7.84
C GLN A 18 -4.22 -7.28 -6.88
N ALA A 19 -4.45 -6.05 -7.35
CA ALA A 19 -4.64 -4.88 -6.50
C ALA A 19 -5.78 -5.07 -5.48
N THR A 20 -6.88 -5.69 -5.90
CA THR A 20 -8.00 -6.01 -5.01
C THR A 20 -7.64 -7.07 -3.97
N VAL A 21 -6.78 -8.04 -4.33
CA VAL A 21 -6.24 -9.01 -3.39
C VAL A 21 -5.32 -8.32 -2.38
N GLN A 22 -4.42 -7.46 -2.84
CA GLN A 22 -3.48 -6.73 -1.97
C GLN A 22 -4.21 -5.80 -0.99
N PHE A 23 -5.32 -5.19 -1.41
CA PHE A 23 -6.15 -4.42 -0.49
C PHE A 23 -6.69 -5.28 0.67
N LYS A 24 -7.05 -6.54 0.41
CA LYS A 24 -7.50 -7.45 1.47
C LYS A 24 -6.35 -7.83 2.41
N SER A 25 -5.14 -8.00 1.89
CA SER A 25 -3.95 -8.25 2.69
C SER A 25 -3.65 -7.05 3.60
N LEU A 26 -3.72 -5.84 3.05
CA LEU A 26 -3.62 -4.59 3.82
C LEU A 26 -4.65 -4.56 4.96
N LEU A 27 -5.93 -4.73 4.67
CA LEU A 27 -6.97 -4.73 5.72
C LEU A 27 -6.77 -5.85 6.76
N GLY A 28 -6.24 -7.00 6.36
CA GLY A 28 -5.91 -8.10 7.27
C GLY A 28 -4.79 -7.73 8.23
N PHE A 29 -3.71 -7.15 7.71
CA PHE A 29 -2.58 -6.69 8.51
C PHE A 29 -3.01 -5.60 9.51
N LEU A 30 -3.78 -4.61 9.03
CA LEU A 30 -4.31 -3.49 9.84
C LEU A 30 -5.29 -3.95 10.94
N GLY A 31 -5.77 -5.20 10.90
CA GLY A 31 -6.78 -5.70 11.84
C GLY A 31 -8.21 -5.23 11.53
N GLU A 32 -8.42 -4.52 10.41
CA GLU A 32 -9.74 -4.08 9.95
C GLU A 32 -10.55 -5.22 9.32
N LYS A 33 -9.86 -6.28 8.89
CA LYS A 33 -10.47 -7.53 8.43
C LYS A 33 -9.93 -8.70 9.23
N LYS A 34 -10.84 -9.53 9.76
CA LYS A 34 -10.46 -10.75 10.48
C LYS A 34 -9.79 -11.74 9.51
N VAL A 35 -8.50 -11.95 9.73
CA VAL A 35 -7.69 -12.99 9.09
C VAL A 35 -7.02 -13.83 10.18
N PRO A 36 -6.75 -15.13 9.94
CA PRO A 36 -6.10 -15.98 10.94
C PRO A 36 -4.70 -15.48 11.33
N TYR A 37 -3.94 -14.97 10.35
CA TYR A 37 -2.55 -14.55 10.52
C TYR A 37 -2.34 -13.15 9.91
N PRO A 38 -2.47 -12.07 10.70
CA PRO A 38 -2.25 -10.71 10.22
C PRO A 38 -0.83 -10.46 9.69
N GLU A 39 0.19 -11.01 10.36
CA GLU A 39 1.60 -10.82 9.97
C GLU A 39 1.88 -11.41 8.58
N GLU A 40 1.37 -12.61 8.28
CA GLU A 40 1.48 -13.22 6.95
C GLU A 40 0.84 -12.35 5.85
N ALA A 41 -0.22 -11.60 6.18
CA ALA A 41 -0.83 -10.67 5.24
C ALA A 41 0.08 -9.47 4.93
N GLY A 42 0.82 -8.97 5.94
CA GLY A 42 1.85 -7.94 5.75
C GLY A 42 3.05 -8.44 4.96
N GLU A 43 3.51 -9.67 5.24
CA GLU A 43 4.58 -10.31 4.47
C GLU A 43 4.19 -10.51 3.00
N GLU A 44 2.96 -10.96 2.74
CA GLU A 44 2.42 -11.11 1.39
C GLU A 44 2.37 -9.77 0.64
N TRP A 45 1.98 -8.69 1.31
CA TRP A 45 2.03 -7.34 0.75
C TRP A 45 3.42 -6.96 0.28
N LEU A 46 4.44 -7.19 1.12
CA LEU A 46 5.83 -6.88 0.79
C LEU A 46 6.37 -7.79 -0.33
N ARG A 47 6.02 -9.09 -0.30
CA ARG A 47 6.44 -10.08 -1.29
C ARG A 47 5.88 -9.74 -2.67
N VAL A 48 4.59 -9.42 -2.75
CA VAL A 48 3.95 -9.06 -4.03
C VAL A 48 4.43 -7.71 -4.52
N GLY A 49 4.60 -6.72 -3.65
CA GLY A 49 5.16 -5.43 -4.03
C GLY A 49 6.57 -5.56 -4.62
N LYS A 50 7.46 -6.36 -4.02
CA LYS A 50 8.79 -6.64 -4.59
C LYS A 50 8.73 -7.31 -5.97
N ALA A 51 7.80 -8.23 -6.17
CA ALA A 51 7.69 -9.01 -7.41
C ALA A 51 6.98 -8.28 -8.55
N THR A 52 6.10 -7.32 -8.25
CA THR A 52 5.16 -6.76 -9.23
C THR A 52 5.19 -5.22 -9.23
N PRO A 53 6.17 -4.57 -9.90
CA PRO A 53 6.27 -3.11 -9.99
C PRO A 53 5.02 -2.41 -10.55
N ALA A 54 4.26 -3.08 -11.42
CA ALA A 54 3.01 -2.55 -11.97
C ALA A 54 1.97 -2.23 -10.88
N LEU A 55 2.04 -2.85 -9.70
CA LEU A 55 1.14 -2.61 -8.58
C LEU A 55 1.57 -1.46 -7.66
N HIS A 56 2.82 -0.97 -7.74
CA HIS A 56 3.35 -0.03 -6.76
C HIS A 56 2.47 1.21 -6.61
N ALA A 57 2.06 1.84 -7.71
CA ALA A 57 1.22 3.03 -7.66
C ALA A 57 -0.07 2.80 -6.85
N GLU A 58 -0.75 1.68 -7.13
CA GLU A 58 -2.02 1.34 -6.50
C GLU A 58 -1.82 0.95 -5.03
N MET A 59 -0.78 0.17 -4.72
CA MET A 59 -0.46 -0.23 -3.34
C MET A 59 -0.16 0.98 -2.45
N TYR A 60 0.66 1.93 -2.93
CA TYR A 60 0.96 3.16 -2.18
C TYR A 60 -0.30 4.01 -1.96
N VAL A 61 -1.14 4.17 -2.99
CA VAL A 61 -2.39 4.94 -2.86
C VAL A 61 -3.35 4.27 -1.88
N GLN A 62 -3.48 2.94 -1.92
CA GLN A 62 -4.32 2.19 -0.97
C GLN A 62 -3.82 2.33 0.47
N LEU A 63 -2.51 2.24 0.69
CA LEU A 63 -1.92 2.41 2.02
C LEU A 63 -2.09 3.83 2.55
N MET A 64 -1.81 4.85 1.73
CA MET A 64 -2.04 6.25 2.08
C MET A 64 -3.52 6.54 2.39
N LYS A 65 -4.44 5.92 1.65
CA LYS A 65 -5.88 6.00 1.92
C LYS A 65 -6.20 5.45 3.31
N GLN A 66 -5.68 4.27 3.66
CA GLN A 66 -5.90 3.66 4.99
C GLN A 66 -5.27 4.45 6.14
N LEU A 67 -4.28 5.30 5.86
CA LEU A 67 -3.66 6.23 6.81
C LEU A 67 -4.34 7.61 6.84
N THR A 68 -5.32 7.86 5.98
CA THR A 68 -6.02 9.15 5.90
C THR A 68 -7.29 9.11 6.73
N ALA A 69 -7.35 9.91 7.79
CA ALA A 69 -8.52 10.03 8.66
C ALA A 69 -9.02 8.68 9.22
N ASN A 70 -8.09 7.76 9.52
CA ASN A 70 -8.42 6.48 10.13
C ASN A 70 -8.71 6.68 11.63
N PRO A 71 -9.93 6.33 12.11
CA PRO A 71 -10.31 6.55 13.51
C PRO A 71 -9.66 5.54 14.48
N SER A 72 -9.07 4.45 13.98
CA SER A 72 -8.44 3.42 14.79
C SER A 72 -6.94 3.71 14.95
N GLU A 73 -6.52 4.07 16.15
CA GLU A 73 -5.10 4.28 16.49
C GLU A 73 -4.28 3.01 16.25
N ALA A 74 -4.77 1.86 16.69
CA ALA A 74 -4.10 0.57 16.45
C ALA A 74 -3.97 0.24 14.95
N SER A 75 -4.95 0.62 14.12
CA SER A 75 -4.85 0.47 12.66
C SER A 75 -3.80 1.44 12.08
N ASN A 76 -3.80 2.69 12.53
CA ASN A 76 -2.81 3.69 12.11
C ASN A 76 -1.36 3.25 12.42
N ASP A 77 -1.10 2.77 13.63
CA ASP A 77 0.23 2.33 14.04
C ASP A 77 0.76 1.21 13.13
N LYS A 78 -0.10 0.24 12.83
CA LYS A 78 0.23 -0.83 11.88
C LYS A 78 0.41 -0.28 10.47
N GLY A 79 -0.46 0.62 10.02
CA GLY A 79 -0.35 1.24 8.70
C GLY A 79 0.99 1.96 8.53
N TRP A 80 1.48 2.65 9.55
CA TRP A 80 2.78 3.32 9.52
C TRP A 80 3.95 2.33 9.55
N GLN A 81 3.87 1.26 10.34
CA GLN A 81 4.84 0.16 10.30
C GLN A 81 4.93 -0.44 8.89
N LEU A 82 3.77 -0.69 8.25
CA LEU A 82 3.73 -1.21 6.89
C LEU A 82 4.25 -0.19 5.87
N MET A 83 4.02 1.11 6.06
CA MET A 83 4.58 2.17 5.20
C MET A 83 6.10 2.17 5.24
N VAL A 84 6.70 2.12 6.43
CA VAL A 84 8.16 2.04 6.60
C VAL A 84 8.72 0.77 5.95
N ALA A 85 8.08 -0.37 6.19
CA ALA A 85 8.49 -1.64 5.60
C ALA A 85 8.39 -1.61 4.07
N THR A 86 7.29 -1.08 3.52
CA THR A 86 7.05 -0.91 2.08
C THR A 86 8.17 -0.09 1.45
N LEU A 87 8.46 1.10 1.99
CA LEU A 87 9.52 1.99 1.49
C LEU A 87 10.91 1.36 1.56
N SER A 88 11.17 0.52 2.58
CA SER A 88 12.43 -0.21 2.73
C SER A 88 12.58 -1.36 1.72
N HIS A 89 11.47 -1.82 1.14
CA HIS A 89 11.42 -3.00 0.28
C HIS A 89 11.34 -2.64 -1.21
N PHE A 90 10.59 -1.59 -1.55
CA PHE A 90 10.45 -1.09 -2.91
C PHE A 90 9.99 0.39 -2.90
N PRO A 91 10.54 1.24 -3.78
CA PRO A 91 10.16 2.65 -3.82
C PRO A 91 8.77 2.85 -4.46
N PRO A 92 8.08 3.98 -4.19
CA PRO A 92 6.97 4.39 -5.04
C PRO A 92 7.47 4.70 -6.46
N PRO A 93 6.62 4.62 -7.49
CA PRO A 93 7.02 4.98 -8.84
C PRO A 93 7.32 6.47 -8.93
N LYS A 94 8.26 6.87 -9.80
CA LYS A 94 8.72 8.27 -9.95
C LYS A 94 7.62 9.33 -9.94
N PRO A 95 6.49 9.16 -10.67
CA PRO A 95 5.44 10.19 -10.67
C PRO A 95 4.69 10.32 -9.33
N LEU A 96 4.82 9.34 -8.44
CA LEU A 96 4.18 9.28 -7.12
C LEU A 96 5.14 9.61 -5.96
N GLU A 97 6.47 9.55 -6.17
CA GLU A 97 7.49 9.79 -5.13
C GLU A 97 7.24 11.09 -4.33
N ASN A 98 7.08 12.23 -5.02
CA ASN A 98 6.84 13.51 -4.37
C ASN A 98 5.52 13.55 -3.58
N PHE A 99 4.49 12.85 -4.06
CA PHE A 99 3.19 12.79 -3.38
C PHE A 99 3.27 11.96 -2.10
N VAL A 100 3.99 10.84 -2.13
CA VAL A 100 4.25 10.01 -0.94
C VAL A 100 5.08 10.79 0.08
N ALA A 101 6.16 11.43 -0.36
CA ALA A 101 6.99 12.26 0.52
C ALA A 101 6.20 13.41 1.18
N PHE A 102 5.39 14.12 0.40
CA PHE A 102 4.53 15.18 0.92
C PHE A 102 3.48 14.65 1.90
N PHE A 103 2.87 13.51 1.59
CA PHE A 103 1.90 12.86 2.49
C PHE A 103 2.54 12.54 3.84
N ILE A 104 3.70 11.88 3.85
CA ILE A 104 4.42 11.52 5.07
C ILE A 104 4.71 12.79 5.89
N LYS A 105 5.29 13.81 5.25
CA LYS A 105 5.60 15.08 5.92
C LYS A 105 4.36 15.73 6.54
N ARG A 106 3.24 15.73 5.82
CA ARG A 106 1.99 16.35 6.31
C ARG A 106 1.44 15.63 7.54
N VAL A 107 1.43 14.29 7.53
CA VAL A 107 0.83 13.53 8.63
C VAL A 107 1.75 13.46 9.85
N SER A 108 3.08 13.43 9.66
CA SER A 108 4.03 13.46 10.78
C SER A 108 4.08 14.81 11.53
N VAL A 109 3.68 15.91 10.88
CA VAL A 109 3.68 17.25 11.50
C VAL A 109 2.37 17.54 12.26
N SER A 110 1.34 16.70 12.10
CA SER A 110 0.06 16.88 12.81
C SER A 110 0.04 16.23 14.21
N SER A 111 1.19 15.78 14.70
CA SER A 111 1.37 15.08 15.98
C SER A 111 1.92 15.98 17.10
N GLU A 112 2.12 17.28 16.83
CA GLU A 112 2.56 18.31 17.78
C GLU A 112 1.43 19.34 18.01
#